data_AF-A0A914XN36-F1
#
_entry.id   AF-A0A914XN36-F1
#
_cell.length_a   1.000
_cell.length_b   1.000
_cell.length_c   1.000
_cell.angle_alpha   90.00
_cell.angle_beta   90.00
_cell.angle_gamma   90.00
#
_symmetry.space_group_name_H-M   'P 1'
#
loop_
_entity.id
_entity.type
_entity.pdbx_description
1 polymer ?
#
loop_
_entity_poly.entity_id
_entity_poly.type
_entity_poly.pdbx_seq_one_letter_code
_entity_poly.pdbx_strand_id
1 'polypeptide(L)'
;MILIDSTNGIGNYNNYLQQKAFISQILINSWTISPAQTEANPIAYDGRDPDFTVYGSFSYASLQQLQSAFIRVTSTFGPAQNMLSTGLRLATSAAVDGWRPGVPRVTLLFTSTSDVADVQAAQTYANYLKNDTNILIAIALGLNADPDVLLPLTSGKRFVFRSLSYGSLATNVTLANEINAAICMAPGNAAVGIQQHAAIAFAAGCILLLAAL
;
A
#
# COMPACT_ATOMS: atom_id res chain seq x y z
N MET A 1 -4.20 -2.60 3.30
CA MET A 1 -4.74 -2.30 1.95
C MET A 1 -3.62 -1.78 1.08
N ILE A 2 -3.60 -2.13 -0.21
CA ILE A 2 -2.54 -1.74 -1.14
C ILE A 2 -3.19 -1.14 -2.38
N LEU A 3 -3.08 0.18 -2.52
CA LEU A 3 -3.54 0.93 -3.68
C LEU A 3 -2.43 0.96 -4.72
N ILE A 4 -2.76 0.46 -5.91
CA ILE A 4 -1.83 0.24 -7.01
C ILE A 4 -2.25 1.23 -8.09
N ASP A 5 -1.38 2.20 -8.38
CA ASP A 5 -1.58 3.02 -9.57
C ASP A 5 -1.64 2.13 -10.81
N SER A 6 -2.65 2.34 -11.65
CA SER A 6 -2.75 1.73 -12.99
C SER A 6 -3.06 2.76 -14.09
N THR A 7 -2.84 4.05 -13.79
CA THR A 7 -3.10 5.18 -14.68
C THR A 7 -1.97 5.42 -15.68
N ASN A 8 -2.19 6.35 -16.61
CA ASN A 8 -1.18 6.78 -17.58
C ASN A 8 0.06 7.44 -16.97
N GLY A 9 -0.02 7.96 -15.74
CA GLY A 9 1.12 8.59 -15.07
C GLY A 9 2.33 7.65 -14.94
N ILE A 10 2.08 6.33 -14.93
CA ILE A 10 3.09 5.28 -14.89
C ILE A 10 3.94 5.24 -16.18
N GLY A 11 3.41 5.80 -17.28
CA GLY A 11 4.07 5.95 -18.57
C GLY A 11 3.87 4.77 -19.50
N ASN A 12 4.25 3.55 -19.11
CA ASN A 12 4.12 2.38 -19.97
C ASN A 12 3.82 1.08 -19.20
N TYR A 13 3.39 0.05 -19.93
CA TYR A 13 3.00 -1.24 -19.34
C TYR A 13 4.16 -1.94 -18.61
N ASN A 14 5.41 -1.80 -19.07
CA ASN A 14 6.57 -2.37 -18.37
C ASN A 14 6.76 -1.74 -17.00
N ASN A 15 6.62 -0.42 -16.86
CA ASN A 15 6.68 0.26 -15.57
C ASN A 15 5.59 -0.26 -14.62
N TYR A 16 4.38 -0.48 -15.12
CA TYR A 16 3.29 -1.08 -14.35
C TYR A 16 3.64 -2.50 -13.88
N LEU A 17 4.23 -3.34 -14.75
CA LEU A 17 4.70 -4.67 -14.37
C LEU A 17 5.81 -4.60 -13.30
N GLN A 18 6.73 -3.64 -13.40
CA GLN A 18 7.80 -3.45 -12.41
C GLN A 18 7.26 -3.05 -11.04
N GLN A 19 6.30 -2.12 -10.99
CA GLN A 19 5.60 -1.75 -9.75
C GLN A 19 4.97 -2.98 -9.08
N LYS A 20 4.29 -3.83 -9.87
CA LYS A 20 3.65 -5.04 -9.37
C LYS A 20 4.64 -6.11 -8.94
N ALA A 21 5.72 -6.30 -9.68
CA ALA A 21 6.79 -7.23 -9.33
C ALA A 21 7.42 -6.83 -8.00
N PHE A 22 7.73 -5.53 -7.83
CA PHE A 22 8.22 -5.01 -6.56
C PHE A 22 7.27 -5.33 -5.40
N ILE A 23 5.98 -4.99 -5.56
CA ILE A 23 5.01 -5.25 -4.49
C ILE A 23 4.92 -6.77 -4.21
N SER A 24 4.69 -7.59 -5.24
CA SER A 24 4.35 -9.00 -5.07
C SER A 24 5.52 -9.93 -4.75
N GLN A 25 6.73 -9.59 -5.20
CA GLN A 25 7.91 -10.46 -5.10
C GLN A 25 8.94 -9.95 -4.09
N ILE A 26 8.96 -8.65 -3.79
CA ILE A 26 9.95 -8.05 -2.90
C ILE A 26 9.30 -7.57 -1.60
N LEU A 27 8.34 -6.65 -1.70
CA LEU A 27 7.75 -6.01 -0.52
C LEU A 27 6.99 -6.99 0.37
N ILE A 28 6.02 -7.73 -0.20
CA ILE A 28 5.15 -8.63 0.58
C ILE A 28 5.78 -9.99 0.87
N ASN A 29 6.98 -10.26 0.34
CA ASN A 29 7.60 -11.58 0.43
C ASN A 29 8.03 -11.93 1.87
N SER A 30 8.17 -10.93 2.73
CA SER A 30 8.43 -11.10 4.17
C SER A 30 7.15 -11.24 5.01
N TRP A 31 5.96 -11.10 4.41
CA TRP A 31 4.70 -11.08 5.14
C TRP A 31 4.13 -12.48 5.32
N THR A 32 3.58 -12.77 6.51
CA THR A 32 2.80 -13.99 6.74
C THR A 32 1.33 -13.72 6.47
N ILE A 33 0.88 -14.08 5.26
CA ILE A 33 -0.50 -13.88 4.80
C ILE A 33 -1.40 -15.04 5.25
N SER A 34 -2.41 -14.72 6.05
CA SER A 34 -3.50 -15.63 6.42
C SER A 34 -4.65 -14.84 7.08
N PRO A 35 -5.89 -15.36 7.08
CA PRO A 35 -7.01 -14.71 7.79
C PRO A 35 -6.80 -14.55 9.30
N ALA A 36 -5.90 -15.34 9.89
CA ALA A 36 -5.56 -15.26 11.32
C ALA A 36 -4.47 -14.22 11.63
N GLN A 37 -3.63 -13.89 10.65
CA GLN A 37 -2.46 -13.03 10.83
C GLN A 37 -2.58 -11.77 9.98
N THR A 38 -1.91 -11.72 8.82
CA THR A 38 -1.92 -10.56 7.93
C THR A 38 -2.91 -10.77 6.81
N GLU A 39 -3.84 -9.82 6.66
CA GLU A 39 -4.71 -9.73 5.50
C GLU A 39 -4.27 -8.53 4.64
N ALA A 40 -4.30 -8.72 3.33
CA ALA A 40 -4.00 -7.67 2.38
C ALA A 40 -5.05 -7.68 1.28
N ASN A 41 -5.38 -6.50 0.78
CA ASN A 41 -6.31 -6.32 -0.34
C ASN A 41 -5.63 -5.43 -1.37
N PRO A 42 -5.23 -5.97 -2.54
CA PRO A 42 -4.72 -5.20 -3.66
C PRO A 42 -5.89 -4.54 -4.40
N ILE A 43 -5.81 -3.22 -4.56
CA ILE A 43 -6.81 -2.43 -5.29
C ILE A 43 -6.06 -1.63 -6.33
N ALA A 44 -6.25 -1.94 -7.61
CA ALA A 44 -5.84 -1.03 -8.65
C ALA A 44 -6.86 0.10 -8.78
N TYR A 45 -6.37 1.33 -8.90
CA TYR A 45 -7.20 2.45 -9.29
C TYR A 45 -6.77 2.94 -10.67
N ASP A 46 -7.76 3.24 -11.49
CA ASP A 46 -7.61 3.94 -12.75
C ASP A 46 -8.70 5.03 -12.83
N GLY A 47 -8.52 6.08 -13.61
CA GLY A 47 -9.55 7.11 -13.81
C GLY A 47 -10.65 6.76 -14.82
N ARG A 48 -10.85 5.49 -15.23
CA ARG A 48 -11.79 5.14 -16.32
C ARG A 48 -13.15 4.63 -15.85
N ASP A 49 -13.19 3.88 -14.75
CA ASP A 49 -14.39 3.16 -14.36
C ASP A 49 -15.02 3.81 -13.12
N PRO A 50 -16.20 4.47 -13.18
CA PRO A 50 -16.86 4.99 -11.99
C PRO A 50 -17.33 3.89 -11.02
N ASP A 51 -17.43 2.64 -11.49
CA ASP A 51 -17.92 1.46 -10.75
C ASP A 51 -16.80 0.48 -10.35
N PHE A 52 -15.54 0.85 -10.61
CA PHE A 52 -14.27 0.21 -10.25
C PHE A 52 -14.29 -1.27 -9.87
N THR A 53 -13.55 -2.09 -10.62
CA THR A 53 -13.31 -3.47 -10.18
C THR A 53 -12.30 -3.52 -9.03
N VAL A 54 -12.78 -3.77 -7.81
CA VAL A 54 -11.93 -4.19 -6.68
C VAL A 54 -11.43 -5.61 -6.98
N TYR A 55 -10.18 -5.73 -7.41
CA TYR A 55 -9.57 -7.04 -7.69
C TYR A 55 -9.03 -7.68 -6.41
N GLY A 56 -9.91 -8.05 -5.49
CA GLY A 56 -9.50 -8.79 -4.32
C GLY A 56 -10.48 -8.83 -3.18
N SER A 57 -10.07 -9.52 -2.14
CA SER A 57 -10.70 -9.51 -0.83
C SER A 57 -9.59 -9.57 0.22
N PHE A 58 -9.93 -9.31 1.48
CA PHE A 58 -8.98 -9.52 2.58
C PHE A 58 -8.71 -11.01 2.88
N SER A 59 -9.36 -11.94 2.18
CA SER A 59 -9.51 -13.35 2.57
C SER A 59 -8.49 -14.30 1.95
N TYR A 60 -7.29 -13.83 1.58
CA TYR A 60 -6.27 -14.73 1.02
C TYR A 60 -5.73 -15.69 2.08
N ALA A 61 -5.74 -16.99 1.76
CA ALA A 61 -5.27 -18.03 2.68
C ALA A 61 -3.74 -18.17 2.72
N SER A 62 -3.02 -17.59 1.74
CA SER A 62 -1.56 -17.68 1.66
C SER A 62 -0.95 -16.57 0.83
N LEU A 63 0.38 -16.40 0.98
CA LEU A 63 1.17 -15.46 0.18
C LEU A 63 1.03 -15.75 -1.33
N GLN A 64 1.05 -17.03 -1.72
CA GLN A 64 0.90 -17.45 -3.12
C GLN A 64 -0.45 -17.00 -3.72
N GLN A 65 -1.53 -17.10 -2.94
CA GLN A 65 -2.86 -16.64 -3.40
C GLN A 65 -2.91 -15.12 -3.57
N LEU A 66 -2.32 -14.38 -2.63
CA LEU A 66 -2.20 -12.93 -2.73
C LEU A 66 -1.35 -12.51 -3.96
N GLN A 67 -0.20 -13.14 -4.16
CA GLN A 67 0.64 -12.93 -5.35
C GLN A 67 -0.13 -13.22 -6.65
N SER A 68 -0.94 -14.27 -6.68
CA SER A 68 -1.81 -14.59 -7.82
C SER A 68 -2.89 -13.53 -8.06
N ALA A 69 -3.38 -12.87 -6.99
CA ALA A 69 -4.30 -11.75 -7.13
C ALA A 69 -3.62 -10.55 -7.78
N PHE A 70 -2.38 -10.22 -7.37
CA PHE A 70 -1.58 -9.20 -8.04
C PHE A 70 -1.44 -9.50 -9.54
N ILE A 71 -1.23 -10.75 -9.95
CA ILE A 71 -1.21 -11.12 -11.37
C ILE A 71 -2.55 -10.75 -12.03
N ARG A 72 -3.71 -11.11 -11.45
CA ARG A 72 -5.03 -10.81 -12.04
C ARG A 72 -5.32 -9.32 -12.19
N VAL A 73 -4.73 -8.47 -11.36
CA VAL A 73 -4.84 -6.99 -11.50
C VAL A 73 -4.15 -6.47 -12.80
N THR A 74 -3.52 -7.32 -13.62
CA THR A 74 -2.83 -6.88 -14.88
C THR A 74 -3.75 -6.24 -15.91
N SER A 75 -5.04 -6.59 -15.95
CA SER A 75 -5.97 -6.12 -16.98
C SER A 75 -6.36 -4.65 -16.86
N THR A 76 -5.88 -3.93 -15.85
CA THR A 76 -6.34 -2.56 -15.54
C THR A 76 -5.43 -1.46 -16.05
N PHE A 77 -4.24 -1.75 -16.58
CA PHE A 77 -3.42 -0.69 -17.18
C PHE A 77 -4.10 -0.16 -18.46
N GLY A 78 -4.19 1.15 -18.60
CA GLY A 78 -4.71 1.76 -19.83
C GLY A 78 -4.81 3.28 -19.74
N PRO A 79 -5.48 3.94 -20.72
CA PRO A 79 -5.40 5.38 -20.96
C PRO A 79 -6.05 6.28 -19.90
N ALA A 80 -6.17 5.81 -18.66
CA ALA A 80 -6.86 6.50 -17.59
C ALA A 80 -6.08 7.72 -17.09
N GLN A 81 -6.82 8.79 -16.78
CA GLN A 81 -6.26 9.96 -16.12
C GLN A 81 -5.79 9.61 -14.70
N ASN A 82 -4.79 10.37 -14.23
CA ASN A 82 -4.31 10.31 -12.86
C ASN A 82 -5.45 10.78 -11.94
N MET A 83 -5.91 9.92 -11.04
CA MET A 83 -7.00 10.23 -10.10
C MET A 83 -6.74 9.60 -8.72
N LEU A 84 -5.82 10.19 -7.97
CA LEU A 84 -5.54 9.89 -6.56
C LEU A 84 -6.77 10.01 -5.69
N SER A 85 -7.55 11.09 -5.87
CA SER A 85 -8.77 11.33 -5.08
C SER A 85 -9.76 10.19 -5.22
N THR A 86 -9.93 9.70 -6.44
CA THR A 86 -10.72 8.51 -6.75
C THR A 86 -10.16 7.26 -6.08
N GLY A 87 -8.85 6.98 -6.22
CA GLY A 87 -8.23 5.80 -5.60
C GLY A 87 -8.40 5.78 -4.07
N LEU A 88 -8.23 6.92 -3.41
CA LEU A 88 -8.41 7.03 -1.96
C LEU A 88 -9.87 6.98 -1.53
N ARG A 89 -10.80 7.52 -2.33
CA ARG A 89 -12.24 7.34 -2.10
C ARG A 89 -12.62 5.86 -2.10
N LEU A 90 -12.10 5.08 -3.06
CA LEU A 90 -12.36 3.64 -3.12
C LEU A 90 -11.81 2.90 -1.92
N ALA A 91 -10.61 3.27 -1.50
CA ALA A 91 -10.02 2.76 -0.28
C ALA A 91 -10.91 3.03 0.94
N THR A 92 -11.54 4.20 1.03
CA THR A 92 -12.50 4.49 2.10
C THR A 92 -13.76 3.62 2.02
N SER A 93 -14.31 3.38 0.84
CA SER A 93 -15.47 2.50 0.68
C SER A 93 -15.13 1.05 1.04
N ALA A 94 -14.00 0.53 0.55
CA ALA A 94 -13.53 -0.83 0.86
C ALA A 94 -13.17 -1.02 2.34
N ALA A 95 -12.85 0.06 3.05
CA ALA A 95 -12.56 0.04 4.48
C ALA A 95 -13.81 -0.21 5.34
N VAL A 96 -15.00 0.21 4.89
CA VAL A 96 -16.25 0.07 5.65
C VAL A 96 -16.63 -1.39 5.86
N ASP A 97 -16.44 -2.23 4.84
CA ASP A 97 -16.92 -3.62 4.85
C ASP A 97 -15.81 -4.66 5.10
N GLY A 98 -14.54 -4.28 4.95
CA GLY A 98 -13.44 -5.23 4.86
C GLY A 98 -12.51 -5.33 6.08
N TRP A 99 -12.66 -4.46 7.09
CA TRP A 99 -11.68 -4.35 8.17
C TRP A 99 -12.01 -5.19 9.40
N ARG A 100 -11.05 -5.99 9.86
CA ARG A 100 -11.13 -6.65 11.16
C ARG A 100 -11.15 -5.63 12.31
N PRO A 101 -12.08 -5.73 13.27
CA PRO A 101 -12.09 -4.88 14.46
C PRO A 101 -10.84 -5.08 15.33
N GLY A 102 -10.29 -4.00 15.88
CA GLY A 102 -9.18 -4.05 16.85
C GLY A 102 -7.80 -4.45 16.29
N VAL A 103 -7.68 -4.70 14.98
CA VAL A 103 -6.41 -5.04 14.33
C VAL A 103 -5.76 -3.77 13.76
N PRO A 104 -4.44 -3.55 13.95
CA PRO A 104 -3.72 -2.46 13.28
C PRO A 104 -3.83 -2.54 11.76
N ARG A 105 -3.93 -1.37 11.12
CA ARG A 105 -4.19 -1.26 9.69
C ARG A 105 -3.13 -0.39 9.04
N VAL A 106 -2.86 -0.71 7.78
CA VAL A 106 -1.99 0.10 6.92
C VAL A 106 -2.63 0.23 5.55
N THR A 107 -2.67 1.46 5.04
CA THR A 107 -2.94 1.77 3.63
C THR A 107 -1.62 2.14 2.96
N LEU A 108 -1.21 1.33 1.98
CA LEU A 108 -0.09 1.67 1.09
C LEU A 108 -0.67 2.31 -0.18
N LEU A 109 -0.18 3.49 -0.55
CA LEU A 109 -0.52 4.18 -1.78
C LEU A 109 0.70 4.22 -2.70
N PHE A 110 0.71 3.39 -3.73
CA PHE A 110 1.66 3.50 -4.82
C PHE A 110 1.09 4.45 -5.85
N THR A 111 1.82 5.51 -6.19
CA THR A 111 1.37 6.52 -7.16
C THR A 111 2.52 7.05 -8.02
N SER A 112 2.20 7.30 -9.28
CA SER A 112 3.08 7.92 -10.28
C SER A 112 2.85 9.42 -10.46
N THR A 113 1.87 9.97 -9.74
CA THR A 113 1.43 11.36 -9.86
C THR A 113 1.51 12.08 -8.52
N SER A 114 1.74 13.38 -8.60
CA SER A 114 1.58 14.33 -7.51
C SER A 114 0.92 15.62 -8.02
N ASP A 115 -0.12 15.47 -8.84
CA ASP A 115 -0.95 16.61 -9.26
C ASP A 115 -1.54 17.31 -8.03
N VAL A 116 -1.26 18.61 -7.87
CA VAL A 116 -1.60 19.35 -6.65
C VAL A 116 -3.12 19.43 -6.44
N ALA A 117 -3.89 19.63 -7.51
CA ALA A 117 -5.34 19.75 -7.41
C ALA A 117 -5.99 18.43 -7.00
N ASP A 118 -5.55 17.32 -7.61
CA ASP A 118 -6.03 15.98 -7.27
C ASP A 118 -5.57 15.53 -5.88
N VAL A 119 -4.34 15.85 -5.47
CA VAL A 119 -3.89 15.65 -4.09
C VAL A 119 -4.76 16.41 -3.10
N GLN A 120 -5.07 17.68 -3.36
CA GLN A 120 -5.98 18.46 -2.51
C GLN A 120 -7.37 17.81 -2.42
N ALA A 121 -7.93 17.37 -3.54
CA ALA A 121 -9.21 16.66 -3.57
C ALA A 121 -9.14 15.32 -2.80
N ALA A 122 -7.99 14.65 -2.80
CA ALA A 122 -7.79 13.38 -2.12
C ALA A 122 -7.62 13.49 -0.59
N GLN A 123 -7.31 14.67 -0.06
CA GLN A 123 -7.03 14.86 1.37
C GLN A 123 -8.20 14.45 2.26
N THR A 124 -9.43 14.72 1.86
CA THR A 124 -10.63 14.33 2.63
C THR A 124 -10.66 12.81 2.82
N TYR A 125 -10.45 12.04 1.76
CA TYR A 125 -10.44 10.56 1.82
C TYR A 125 -9.22 10.02 2.57
N ALA A 126 -8.05 10.63 2.36
CA ALA A 126 -6.87 10.29 3.13
C ALA A 126 -7.10 10.50 4.63
N ASN A 127 -7.77 11.58 5.04
CA ASN A 127 -8.08 11.86 6.44
C ASN A 127 -9.05 10.83 7.04
N TYR A 128 -10.00 10.30 6.26
CA TYR A 128 -10.83 9.16 6.73
C TYR A 128 -10.00 7.90 6.97
N LEU A 129 -9.02 7.64 6.11
CA LEU A 129 -8.12 6.50 6.26
C LEU A 129 -7.12 6.71 7.40
N LYS A 130 -6.66 7.94 7.66
CA LYS A 130 -5.70 8.23 8.73
C LYS A 130 -6.42 8.34 10.07
N ASN A 131 -6.32 7.31 10.89
CA ASN A 131 -6.91 7.31 12.23
C ASN A 131 -6.03 6.52 13.22
N ASP A 132 -6.46 6.43 14.47
CA ASP A 132 -5.72 5.78 15.56
C ASP A 132 -5.45 4.28 15.34
N THR A 133 -6.04 3.68 14.31
CA THR A 133 -5.83 2.26 13.96
C THR A 133 -5.30 2.07 12.55
N ASN A 134 -5.18 3.12 11.73
CA ASN A 134 -4.73 3.00 10.35
C ASN A 134 -3.73 4.10 9.97
N ILE A 135 -2.56 3.67 9.49
CA ILE A 135 -1.56 4.57 8.91
C ILE A 135 -1.63 4.56 7.38
N LEU A 136 -1.48 5.73 6.76
CA LEU A 136 -1.37 5.88 5.32
C LEU A 136 0.09 6.18 4.96
N ILE A 137 0.67 5.28 4.18
CA ILE A 137 2.02 5.37 3.62
C ILE A 137 1.92 5.65 2.12
N ALA A 138 2.58 6.69 1.63
CA ALA A 138 2.66 6.98 0.20
C ALA A 138 4.03 6.57 -0.37
N ILE A 139 4.01 5.98 -1.56
CA ILE A 139 5.19 5.57 -2.32
C ILE A 139 5.12 6.26 -3.68
N ALA A 140 5.91 7.32 -3.83
CA ALA A 140 6.08 8.09 -5.06
C ALA A 140 6.96 7.32 -6.05
N LEU A 141 6.43 6.99 -7.21
CA LEU A 141 7.11 6.24 -8.26
C LEU A 141 7.35 7.09 -9.50
N GLY A 142 8.55 6.99 -10.05
CA GLY A 142 8.94 7.73 -11.25
C GLY A 142 9.32 9.19 -10.97
N LEU A 143 9.60 9.91 -12.06
CA LEU A 143 10.10 11.28 -12.00
C LEU A 143 9.01 12.32 -11.71
N ASN A 144 7.75 12.00 -12.04
CA ASN A 144 6.62 12.91 -11.96
C ASN A 144 5.90 12.90 -10.60
N ALA A 145 6.30 12.00 -9.69
CA ALA A 145 5.76 11.94 -8.34
C ALA A 145 6.71 12.62 -7.35
N ASP A 146 6.21 13.68 -6.72
CA ASP A 146 6.89 14.44 -5.68
C ASP A 146 6.41 14.02 -4.27
N PRO A 147 7.28 13.44 -3.43
CA PRO A 147 6.98 13.12 -2.04
C PRO A 147 6.45 14.30 -1.21
N ASP A 148 6.96 15.52 -1.42
CA ASP A 148 6.58 16.68 -0.62
C ASP A 148 5.15 17.11 -0.91
N VAL A 149 4.71 16.94 -2.16
CA VAL A 149 3.31 17.17 -2.55
C VAL A 149 2.40 16.08 -2.00
N LEU A 150 2.85 14.82 -1.92
CA LEU A 150 2.06 13.71 -1.36
C LEU A 150 1.97 13.72 0.17
N LEU A 151 2.85 14.46 0.86
CA LEU A 151 2.96 14.49 2.31
C LEU A 151 1.61 14.70 3.03
N PRO A 152 0.71 15.63 2.62
CA PRO A 152 -0.58 15.84 3.27
C PRO A 152 -1.50 14.60 3.27
N LEU A 153 -1.29 13.66 2.34
CA LEU A 153 -2.07 12.42 2.28
C LEU A 153 -1.62 11.39 3.32
N THR A 154 -0.38 11.49 3.82
CA THR A 154 0.22 10.47 4.69
C THR A 154 -0.05 10.71 6.17
N SER A 155 0.19 9.68 7.00
CA SER A 155 0.13 9.79 8.47
C SER A 155 1.32 10.54 9.09
N GLY A 156 2.20 11.14 8.28
CA GLY A 156 3.36 11.91 8.73
C GLY A 156 4.58 11.78 7.82
N LYS A 157 5.56 12.66 8.02
CA LYS A 157 6.76 12.77 7.16
C LYS A 157 7.58 11.50 6.98
N ARG A 158 7.56 10.58 7.95
CA ARG A 158 8.26 9.29 7.88
C ARG A 158 7.51 8.23 7.05
N PHE A 159 6.33 8.54 6.54
CA PHE A 159 5.44 7.63 5.82
C PHE A 159 5.32 8.00 4.34
N VAL A 160 6.32 8.68 3.80
CA VAL A 160 6.45 8.93 2.36
C VAL A 160 7.79 8.41 1.86
N PHE A 161 7.76 7.63 0.80
CA PHE A 161 8.94 7.03 0.18
C PHE A 161 8.98 7.36 -1.30
N ARG A 162 10.16 7.26 -1.91
CA ARG A 162 10.36 7.58 -3.33
C ARG A 162 11.22 6.54 -4.04
N SER A 163 10.85 6.22 -5.27
CA SER A 163 11.73 5.60 -6.25
C SER A 163 11.66 6.36 -7.57
N LEU A 164 12.81 6.85 -8.05
CA LEU A 164 12.89 7.61 -9.31
C LEU A 164 12.72 6.74 -10.56
N SER A 165 13.00 5.44 -10.44
CA SER A 165 13.05 4.52 -11.58
C SER A 165 12.23 3.28 -11.31
N TYR A 166 11.40 2.91 -12.30
CA TYR A 166 10.69 1.64 -12.31
C TYR A 166 11.62 0.47 -12.61
N GLY A 167 12.65 0.66 -13.45
CA GLY A 167 13.54 -0.42 -13.89
C GLY A 167 14.34 -1.07 -12.75
N SER A 168 14.55 -0.34 -11.65
CA SER A 168 15.23 -0.86 -10.45
C SER A 168 14.27 -1.27 -9.33
N LEU A 169 12.94 -1.09 -9.50
CA LEU A 169 11.98 -1.41 -8.43
C LEU A 169 12.03 -2.89 -8.08
N ALA A 170 12.03 -3.79 -9.06
CA ALA A 170 12.02 -5.23 -8.83
C ALA A 170 13.25 -5.77 -8.08
N THR A 171 14.30 -4.97 -7.90
CA THR A 171 15.50 -5.33 -7.12
C THR A 171 15.75 -4.41 -5.93
N ASN A 172 14.87 -3.44 -5.66
CA ASN A 172 15.05 -2.45 -4.60
C ASN A 172 14.65 -2.99 -3.21
N VAL A 173 15.47 -3.90 -2.67
CA VAL A 173 15.26 -4.48 -1.34
C VAL A 173 15.32 -3.42 -0.24
N THR A 174 16.15 -2.38 -0.41
CA THR A 174 16.25 -1.27 0.56
C THR A 174 14.92 -0.56 0.75
N LEU A 175 14.27 -0.15 -0.35
CA LEU A 175 12.96 0.49 -0.29
C LEU A 175 11.89 -0.43 0.33
N ALA A 176 11.91 -1.73 0.01
CA ALA A 176 11.00 -2.68 0.63
C ALA A 176 11.21 -2.78 2.15
N ASN A 177 12.46 -2.78 2.61
CA ASN A 177 12.80 -2.81 4.03
C ASN A 177 12.35 -1.52 4.75
N GLU A 178 12.55 -0.35 4.14
CA GLU A 178 12.10 0.93 4.68
C GLU A 178 10.57 0.99 4.82
N ILE A 179 9.83 0.54 3.80
CA ILE A 179 8.37 0.45 3.84
C ILE A 179 7.92 -0.55 4.91
N ASN A 180 8.56 -1.72 5.00
CA ASN A 180 8.25 -2.72 6.03
C ASN A 180 8.52 -2.18 7.45
N ALA A 181 9.60 -1.42 7.66
CA ALA A 181 9.86 -0.75 8.93
C ALA A 181 8.72 0.21 9.30
N ALA A 182 8.23 0.99 8.33
CA ALA A 182 7.14 1.92 8.54
C ALA A 182 5.79 1.23 8.80
N ILE A 183 5.50 0.10 8.14
CA ILE A 183 4.32 -0.73 8.41
C ILE A 183 4.29 -1.15 9.89
N CYS A 184 5.46 -1.52 10.45
CA CYS A 184 5.58 -1.92 11.84
C CYS A 184 5.34 -0.77 12.84
N MET A 185 5.27 0.48 12.39
CA MET A 185 4.95 1.65 13.24
C MET A 185 3.44 1.94 13.35
N ALA A 186 2.58 1.11 12.79
CA ALA A 186 1.13 1.28 12.90
C ALA A 186 0.66 1.27 14.38
N PRO A 187 -0.22 2.22 14.78
CA PRO A 187 -0.73 2.30 16.13
C PRO A 187 -1.52 1.03 16.48
N GLY A 188 -1.24 0.48 17.67
CA GLY A 188 -1.66 -0.84 18.11
C GLY A 188 -0.50 -1.85 18.25
N ASN A 189 0.64 -1.61 17.60
CA ASN A 189 1.86 -2.41 17.82
C ASN A 189 2.59 -2.08 19.14
N ALA A 190 2.26 -0.94 19.76
CA ALA A 190 2.86 -0.49 21.02
C ALA A 190 2.11 -0.96 22.29
N ALA A 191 0.91 -1.53 22.16
CA ALA A 191 0.05 -1.90 23.30
C ALA A 191 0.18 -3.38 23.73
N VAL A 192 1.02 -4.19 23.07
CA VAL A 192 1.28 -5.61 23.45
C VAL A 192 2.53 -5.75 24.32
N GLY A 193 2.82 -4.74 25.15
CA GLY A 193 3.54 -4.90 26.41
C GLY A 193 2.57 -4.44 27.48
N ILE A 194 1.70 -5.30 28.00
CA ILE A 194 1.97 -6.19 29.12
C ILE A 194 0.92 -7.31 29.02
N GLN A 195 1.32 -8.55 28.73
CA GLN A 195 0.78 -9.82 29.25
C GLN A 195 1.48 -10.96 28.50
N GLN A 196 2.27 -11.72 29.26
CA GLN A 196 2.97 -12.91 28.81
C GLN A 196 1.98 -14.00 28.35
N HIS A 197 2.39 -14.78 27.34
CA HIS A 197 1.75 -16.00 26.80
C HIS A 197 0.70 -15.84 25.68
N ALA A 198 1.12 -15.31 24.53
CA ALA A 198 0.71 -15.79 23.19
C ALA A 198 1.43 -14.98 22.08
N ALA A 199 2.76 -15.06 22.03
CA ALA A 199 3.54 -14.46 20.94
C ALA A 199 3.59 -15.43 19.76
N ILE A 200 2.58 -15.41 18.89
CA ILE A 200 2.62 -16.15 17.62
C ILE A 200 2.25 -15.21 16.46
N ALA A 201 3.32 -14.79 15.78
CA ALA A 201 3.39 -14.67 14.33
C ALA A 201 2.90 -13.40 13.61
N PHE A 202 3.12 -12.22 14.20
CA PHE A 202 3.40 -10.99 13.41
C PHE A 202 4.87 -10.54 13.52
N ALA A 203 5.62 -11.19 14.41
CA ALA A 203 6.85 -10.65 14.95
C ALA A 203 8.12 -11.01 14.14
N ALA A 204 8.09 -12.03 13.28
CA ALA A 204 9.31 -12.44 12.57
C ALA A 204 9.81 -11.38 11.57
N GLY A 205 8.92 -10.61 10.93
CA GLY A 205 9.30 -9.53 10.00
C GLY A 205 9.63 -8.20 10.69
N CYS A 206 8.91 -7.83 11.76
CA CYS A 206 9.14 -6.57 12.47
C CYS A 206 10.32 -6.62 13.47
N ILE A 207 10.62 -7.78 14.06
CA ILE A 207 11.72 -7.91 15.04
C ILE A 207 13.10 -7.87 14.36
N LEU A 208 13.23 -8.45 13.15
CA LEU A 208 14.52 -8.54 12.46
C LEU A 208 15.08 -7.17 12.01
N LEU A 209 14.22 -6.15 11.79
CA LEU A 209 14.67 -4.82 11.36
C LEU A 209 15.11 -3.90 12.52
N LEU A 210 14.56 -4.07 13.72
CA LEU A 210 14.92 -3.25 14.88
C LEU A 210 16.28 -3.63 15.49
N ALA A 211 16.81 -4.81 15.19
CA ALA A 211 18.12 -5.26 15.66
C ALA A 211 19.30 -4.78 14.79
N ALA A 212 19.05 -4.03 13.71
CA ALA A 212 20.05 -3.61 12.73
C ALA A 212 20.23 -2.08 12.61
N LEU A 213 19.68 -1.29 13.55
CA LEU A 213 19.87 0.16 13.67
C LEU A 213 20.60 0.52 14.97
#